data_AF-A0A3Q8FRE1-F1
#
_entry.id   AF-A0A3Q8FRE1-F1
#
_cell.length_a   1.000
_cell.length_b   1.000
_cell.length_c   1.000
_cell.angle_alpha   90.00
_cell.angle_beta   90.00
_cell.angle_gamma   90.00
#
_symmetry.space_group_name_H-M   'P 1'
#
loop_
_entity.id
_entity.type
_entity.pdbx_description
1 polymer ?
#
loop_
_entity_poly.entity_id
_entity_poly.type
_entity_poly.pdbx_seq_one_letter_code
_entity_poly.pdbx_strand_id
1 'polypeptide(L)'
;MMEFFQRISDACSDEGTGDPEMVLVSGDTHIRFHRKYKMKKDEATGREIIAFNKENSTSELPDGELVRTMVGASFPGTLISINFPLSGKLQIREIE
;
A
#
# COMPACT_ATOMS: atom_id res chain seq x y z
N MET A 1 -3.61 -8.79 -2.26
CA MET A 1 -2.37 -8.26 -1.65
C MET A 1 -2.57 -6.89 -1.04
N MET A 2 -3.16 -5.93 -1.77
CA MET A 2 -3.42 -4.59 -1.21
C MET A 2 -4.48 -4.57 -0.12
N GLU A 3 -5.57 -5.31 -0.32
CA GLU A 3 -6.59 -5.55 0.71
C GLU A 3 -5.97 -6.16 1.98
N PHE A 4 -5.06 -7.13 1.83
CA PHE A 4 -4.32 -7.73 2.95
C PHE A 4 -3.47 -6.70 3.70
N PHE A 5 -2.75 -5.84 2.99
CA PHE A 5 -1.99 -4.75 3.62
C PHE A 5 -2.91 -3.81 4.40
N GLN A 6 -4.06 -3.43 3.84
CA GLN A 6 -5.02 -2.57 4.53
C GLN A 6 -5.59 -3.24 5.79
N ARG A 7 -5.91 -4.53 5.72
CA ARG A 7 -6.41 -5.30 6.87
C ARG A 7 -5.38 -5.40 8.00
N ILE A 8 -4.13 -5.72 7.70
CA ILE A 8 -3.07 -5.76 8.73
C ILE A 8 -2.80 -4.36 9.25
N SER A 9 -2.77 -3.36 8.37
CA SER A 9 -2.62 -1.97 8.78
C SER A 9 -3.68 -1.60 9.81
N ASP A 10 -4.95 -1.91 9.55
CA ASP A 10 -6.04 -1.56 10.48
C ASP A 10 -5.93 -2.30 11.82
N ALA A 11 -5.36 -3.51 11.84
CA ALA A 11 -5.09 -4.25 13.08
C ALA A 11 -3.91 -3.67 13.91
N CYS A 12 -2.95 -2.99 13.27
CA CYS A 12 -1.79 -2.39 13.94
C CYS A 12 -2.05 -0.96 14.45
N SER A 13 -3.25 -0.40 14.26
CA SER A 13 -3.60 1.00 14.58
C SER A 13 -3.47 1.38 16.05
N ASP A 14 -3.62 0.42 16.94
CA ASP A 14 -3.91 0.71 18.35
C ASP A 14 -2.65 0.86 19.21
N GLU A 15 -1.47 0.56 18.67
CA GLU A 15 -0.28 0.28 19.50
C GLU A 15 0.82 1.37 19.47
N GLY A 16 0.63 2.48 18.76
CA GLY A 16 1.60 3.59 18.73
C GLY A 16 2.98 3.24 18.15
N THR A 17 3.11 2.09 17.49
CA THR A 17 4.39 1.51 17.04
C THR A 17 4.88 1.98 15.67
N GLY A 18 4.30 3.05 15.12
CA GLY A 18 4.63 3.59 13.80
C GLY A 18 3.64 3.14 12.73
N ASP A 19 3.61 3.85 11.60
CA ASP A 19 2.65 3.54 10.55
C ASP A 19 3.18 2.43 9.62
N PRO A 20 2.34 1.42 9.33
CA PRO A 20 2.68 0.40 8.35
C PRO A 20 2.83 1.03 6.97
N GLU A 21 3.82 0.55 6.23
CA GLU A 21 4.18 1.08 4.91
C GLU A 21 4.40 -0.06 3.92
N MET A 22 3.94 0.15 2.68
CA MET A 22 4.23 -0.74 1.58
C MET A 22 4.69 0.07 0.38
N VAL A 23 5.72 -0.42 -0.32
CA VAL A 23 6.26 0.22 -1.51
C VAL A 23 6.25 -0.80 -2.65
N LEU A 24 5.74 -0.37 -3.80
CA LEU A 24 5.80 -1.09 -5.07
C LEU A 24 6.69 -0.31 -6.03
N VAL A 25 7.73 -0.96 -6.54
CA VAL A 25 8.58 -0.41 -7.60
C VAL A 25 8.50 -1.31 -8.82
N SER A 26 8.22 -0.74 -9.98
CA SER A 26 8.25 -1.45 -11.26
C SER A 26 8.75 -0.51 -12.34
N GLY A 27 9.86 -0.86 -13.00
CA GLY A 27 10.55 0.07 -13.90
C GLY A 27 11.04 1.31 -13.14
N ASP A 28 10.69 2.49 -13.64
CA ASP A 28 10.97 3.79 -13.02
C ASP A 28 9.82 4.27 -12.10
N THR A 29 8.74 3.49 -11.95
CA THR A 29 7.58 3.89 -11.16
C THR A 29 7.74 3.42 -9.71
N HIS A 30 7.62 4.35 -8.77
CA HIS A 30 7.63 4.10 -7.34
C HIS A 30 6.28 4.50 -6.73
N ILE A 31 5.59 3.52 -6.15
CA ILE A 31 4.30 3.68 -5.52
C ILE A 31 4.43 3.41 -4.02
N ARG A 32 4.07 4.39 -3.20
CA ARG A 32 4.05 4.32 -1.74
C ARG A 32 2.61 4.17 -1.25
N PHE A 33 2.32 3.06 -0.60
CA PHE A 33 1.06 2.76 0.03
C PHE A 33 1.16 2.95 1.54
N HIS A 34 0.23 3.73 2.07
CA HIS A 34 -0.01 3.90 3.49
C HIS A 34 -1.51 4.20 3.70
N ARG A 35 -1.90 4.63 4.90
CA ARG A 35 -3.31 4.77 5.32
C ARG A 35 -4.12 5.89 4.66
N LYS A 36 -3.49 6.81 3.90
CA LYS A 36 -4.17 8.01 3.37
C LYS A 36 -5.29 7.71 2.38
N TYR A 37 -5.16 6.65 1.58
CA TYR A 37 -6.17 6.26 0.61
C TYR A 37 -6.58 4.80 0.83
N LYS A 38 -7.90 4.54 0.78
CA LYS A 38 -8.47 3.20 0.92
C LYS A 38 -8.92 2.66 -0.43
N MET A 39 -8.88 1.34 -0.58
CA MET A 39 -9.43 0.71 -1.78
C MET A 39 -10.95 0.90 -1.79
N LYS A 40 -11.52 1.09 -2.98
CA LYS A 40 -12.97 1.08 -3.18
C LYS A 40 -13.34 0.11 -4.28
N LYS A 41 -14.55 -0.42 -4.23
CA LYS A 41 -15.10 -1.19 -5.34
C LYS A 41 -15.58 -0.24 -6.42
N ASP A 42 -15.12 -0.44 -7.64
CA ASP A 42 -15.60 0.26 -8.82
C ASP A 42 -16.99 -0.28 -9.19
N GLU A 43 -17.97 0.60 -9.33
CA GLU A 43 -19.38 0.21 -9.55
C GLU A 43 -19.60 -0.36 -10.96
N ALA A 44 -18.85 0.12 -11.95
CA ALA A 44 -19.01 -0.28 -13.35
C ALA A 44 -18.39 -1.66 -13.62
N THR A 45 -17.21 -1.95 -13.07
CA THR A 45 -16.45 -3.18 -13.33
C THR A 45 -16.50 -4.19 -12.19
N GLY A 46 -16.93 -3.77 -11.00
CA GLY A 46 -16.91 -4.58 -9.78
C GLY A 46 -15.50 -4.84 -9.21
N ARG A 47 -14.45 -4.24 -9.78
CA ARG A 47 -13.05 -4.43 -9.37
C ARG A 47 -12.72 -3.53 -8.18
N GLU A 48 -11.82 -3.99 -7.32
CA GLU A 48 -11.27 -3.10 -6.31
C GLU A 48 -10.18 -2.20 -6.91
N ILE A 49 -10.32 -0.90 -6.71
CA ILE A 49 -9.44 0.12 -7.25
C ILE A 49 -8.90 1.03 -6.14
N ILE A 50 -7.70 1.54 -6.36
CA ILE A 50 -7.10 2.62 -5.60
C ILE A 50 -6.34 3.52 -6.58
N ALA A 51 -6.73 4.79 -6.63
CA ALA A 51 -6.19 5.77 -7.58
C ALA A 51 -5.31 6.83 -6.92
N PHE A 52 -5.13 6.77 -5.59
CA PHE A 52 -4.27 7.69 -4.83
C PHE A 52 -4.62 9.17 -4.99
N ASN A 53 -5.90 9.47 -5.18
CA ASN A 53 -6.39 10.83 -5.21
C ASN A 53 -7.68 10.92 -4.41
N LYS A 54 -8.12 12.14 -4.13
CA LYS A 54 -9.27 12.41 -3.23
C LYS A 54 -10.55 11.71 -3.70
N GLU A 55 -10.80 11.71 -5.00
CA GLU A 55 -11.98 11.09 -5.61
C GLU A 55 -11.84 9.58 -5.79
N ASN A 56 -10.63 9.06 -5.55
CA ASN A 56 -10.23 7.68 -5.83
C ASN A 56 -10.62 7.27 -7.27
N SER A 57 -10.39 8.18 -8.22
CA SER A 57 -10.79 8.05 -9.63
C SER A 57 -9.57 7.83 -10.51
N THR A 58 -9.64 6.88 -11.44
CA THR A 58 -8.55 6.63 -12.41
C THR A 58 -8.44 7.71 -13.50
N SER A 59 -9.42 8.61 -13.59
CA SER A 59 -9.40 9.75 -14.52
C SER A 59 -8.64 10.96 -13.98
N GLU A 60 -8.37 10.98 -12.67
CA GLU A 60 -7.66 12.07 -11.99
C GLU A 60 -6.21 11.68 -11.72
N LEU A 61 -5.31 12.67 -11.67
CA LEU A 61 -3.92 12.43 -11.35
C LEU A 61 -3.77 11.89 -9.92
N PRO A 62 -2.88 10.91 -9.68
CA PRO A 62 -2.56 10.46 -8.34
C PRO A 62 -1.77 11.53 -7.58
N ASP A 63 -1.77 11.41 -6.26
CA ASP A 63 -0.91 12.19 -5.38
C ASP A 63 0.57 11.92 -5.68
N GLY A 64 1.30 12.98 -6.07
CA GLY A 64 2.71 12.92 -6.42
C GLY A 64 3.65 12.55 -5.27
N GLU A 65 3.21 12.67 -4.02
CA GLU A 65 3.97 12.17 -2.86
C GLU A 65 3.94 10.63 -2.79
N LEU A 66 2.91 10.00 -3.36
CA LEU A 66 2.67 8.57 -3.29
C LEU A 66 3.04 7.85 -4.57
N VAL A 67 2.78 8.47 -5.72
CA VAL A 67 3.10 7.92 -7.03
C VAL A 67 4.11 8.85 -7.68
N ARG A 68 5.35 8.37 -7.83
CA ARG A 68 6.44 9.17 -8.40
C ARG A 68 7.28 8.37 -9.39
N THR A 69 7.89 9.09 -10.32
CA THR A 69 8.91 8.56 -11.22
C THR A 69 10.29 8.69 -10.57
N MET A 70 11.09 7.64 -10.63
CA MET A 70 12.47 7.59 -10.16
C MET A 70 13.40 8.14 -11.24
N VAL A 71 13.86 9.38 -11.07
CA VAL A 71 14.74 10.02 -12.06
C VAL A 71 16.13 9.38 -12.02
N GLY A 72 16.57 8.86 -13.18
CA GLY A 72 17.90 8.26 -13.33
C GLY A 72 18.04 6.84 -12.76
N ALA A 73 16.95 6.22 -12.33
CA ALA A 73 16.94 4.85 -11.84
C ALA A 73 15.74 4.07 -12.39
N SER A 74 15.94 2.78 -12.67
CA SER A 74 14.87 1.87 -13.08
C SER A 74 15.17 0.48 -12.55
N PHE A 75 14.13 -0.21 -12.11
CA PHE A 75 14.20 -1.60 -11.67
C PHE A 75 13.60 -2.50 -12.77
N PRO A 76 14.38 -3.39 -13.40
CA PRO A 76 13.94 -4.19 -14.55
C PRO A 76 12.92 -5.28 -14.22
N GLY A 77 12.45 -5.34 -12.98
CA GLY A 77 11.41 -6.25 -12.51
C GLY A 77 10.39 -5.52 -11.65
N THR A 78 9.78 -6.24 -10.72
CA THR A 78 8.86 -5.66 -9.73
C THR A 78 9.39 -5.97 -8.33
N LEU A 79 9.57 -4.93 -7.53
CA LEU A 79 9.94 -5.02 -6.13
C LEU A 79 8.74 -4.62 -5.28
N ILE A 80 8.45 -5.45 -4.29
CA ILE A 80 7.41 -5.20 -3.30
C ILE A 80 8.09 -5.23 -1.93
N SER A 81 8.10 -4.09 -1.25
CA SER A 81 8.55 -3.97 0.12
C SER A 81 7.33 -3.74 1.02
N ILE A 82 7.25 -4.46 2.12
CA ILE A 82 6.17 -4.32 3.10
C ILE A 82 6.83 -4.24 4.47
N ASN A 83 6.54 -3.17 5.19
CA ASN A 83 7.05 -2.91 6.53
C ASN A 83 5.86 -2.77 7.49
N PHE A 84 5.78 -3.70 8.44
CA PHE A 84 4.85 -3.62 9.56
C PHE A 84 5.67 -3.49 10.84
N PRO A 85 5.50 -2.40 11.61
CA PRO A 85 6.08 -2.34 12.93
C PRO A 85 5.40 -3.37 13.83
N LEU A 86 6.19 -4.24 14.43
CA LEU A 86 5.70 -5.30 15.29
C LEU A 86 5.74 -4.82 16.74
N SER A 87 4.59 -4.62 17.36
CA SER A 87 4.49 -4.47 18.81
C SER A 87 4.81 -5.82 19.47
N GLY A 88 5.59 -5.81 20.56
CA GLY A 88 6.28 -6.97 21.15
C GLY A 88 5.45 -8.11 21.75
N LYS A 89 4.35 -8.54 21.12
CA LYS A 89 3.62 -9.77 21.47
C LYS A 89 3.17 -10.55 20.22
N LEU A 90 4.08 -10.84 19.30
CA LEU A 90 3.86 -11.90 18.33
C LEU A 90 3.97 -13.26 19.03
N GLN A 91 2.82 -13.83 19.42
CA GLN A 91 2.74 -15.26 19.68
C GLN A 91 2.60 -15.97 18.33
N ILE A 92 3.72 -16.47 17.82
CA ILE A 92 3.72 -17.43 16.72
C ILE A 92 3.06 -18.70 17.27
N ARG A 93 1.82 -18.99 16.85
CA ARG A 93 1.21 -20.31 17.05
C ARG A 93 1.56 -21.15 15.84
N GLU A 94 2.42 -22.14 16.05
CA GLU A 94 2.59 -23.24 15.10
C GLU A 94 1.24 -23.95 14.94
N ILE A 95 0.86 -24.20 13.69
CA ILE A 95 -0.31 -24.99 13.36
C ILE A 95 0.20 -26.43 13.23
N GLU A 96 -0.14 -27.28 14.19
CA GLU A 96 0.00 -28.75 14.10
C GLU A 96 -1.01 -29.36 13.13
#